data_AF-A0A949W137-F1
#
_entry.id   AF-A0A949W137-F1
#
_cell.length_a   1.000
_cell.length_b   1.000
_cell.length_c   1.000
_cell.angle_alpha   90.00
_cell.angle_beta   90.00
_cell.angle_gamma   90.00
#
_symmetry.space_group_name_H-M   'P 1'
#
loop_
_entity.id
_entity.type
_entity.pdbx_description
1 polymer ?
#
loop_
_entity_poly.entity_id
_entity_poly.type
_entity_poly.pdbx_seq_one_letter_code
_entity_poly.pdbx_strand_id
1 'polypeptide(L)'
;MKRTFAFLILSACLLAACGPQATPPLFGNGPISECFPSHKAQVWEDVNGNGLFDEGEKPLAGIAVTMYPIPRRSRSFPTNTDGSGIAALHGIGDFGPKCDQLEVEVSVPHTYLPTTPTLVSLVGLPGGQTLNFGLISQFPTPTASSRVPSGSFVRMDKLLEGGNSFDACSLLTADEFAAILGAPLEKPLINSAAIAEFGPATYDCMTDPSEPAAYMYYALAIESDPGKAESWFNEIGSQNPQALTADNVGEQARYWTNADGVAMNLIALRGNVYMNLQLHFGVESSPDQQAILFELARALLESLFERGG
;
A
#
# COMPACT_ATOMS: atom_id res chain seq x y z
N MET A 1 -27.71 72.76 -23.14
CA MET A 1 -28.29 71.51 -22.62
C MET A 1 -27.13 70.56 -22.30
N LYS A 2 -26.55 70.66 -21.10
CA LYS A 2 -25.48 69.79 -20.62
C LYS A 2 -26.09 68.91 -19.52
N ARG A 3 -26.10 67.60 -19.68
CA ARG A 3 -26.53 66.66 -18.64
C ARG A 3 -25.37 65.74 -18.28
N THR A 4 -24.95 65.91 -17.04
CA THR A 4 -23.92 65.20 -16.29
C THR A 4 -24.35 63.75 -16.08
N PHE A 5 -23.49 62.78 -16.38
CA PHE A 5 -23.67 61.38 -16.00
C PHE A 5 -23.11 61.18 -14.59
N ALA A 6 -23.97 60.80 -13.64
CA ALA A 6 -23.58 60.35 -12.31
C ALA A 6 -23.30 58.84 -12.35
N PHE A 7 -22.07 58.44 -12.01
CA PHE A 7 -21.70 57.06 -11.77
C PHE A 7 -22.25 56.61 -10.42
N LEU A 8 -23.19 55.68 -10.41
CA LEU A 8 -23.64 54.95 -9.23
C LEU A 8 -22.86 53.63 -9.17
N ILE A 9 -21.94 53.54 -8.23
CA ILE A 9 -21.23 52.29 -7.90
C ILE A 9 -22.23 51.41 -7.13
N LEU A 10 -22.82 50.42 -7.81
CA LEU A 10 -23.57 49.37 -7.16
C LEU A 10 -22.60 48.21 -6.84
N SER A 11 -22.24 48.10 -5.57
CA SER A 11 -21.50 46.96 -5.04
C SER A 11 -22.38 45.70 -5.13
N ALA A 12 -22.12 44.85 -6.11
CA ALA A 12 -22.76 43.56 -6.22
C ALA A 12 -22.04 42.57 -5.29
N CYS A 13 -22.61 42.41 -4.10
CA CYS A 13 -22.28 41.33 -3.19
C CYS A 13 -22.57 39.99 -3.92
N LEU A 14 -21.51 39.24 -4.27
CA LEU A 14 -21.65 37.85 -4.74
C LEU A 14 -22.13 37.00 -3.56
N LEU A 15 -23.45 36.91 -3.41
CA LEU A 15 -24.08 35.77 -2.76
C LEU A 15 -23.86 34.58 -3.71
N ALA A 16 -22.83 33.78 -3.44
CA ALA A 16 -22.75 32.43 -3.93
C ALA A 16 -24.00 31.70 -3.40
N ALA A 17 -25.02 31.61 -4.25
CA ALA A 17 -26.13 30.71 -4.04
C ALA A 17 -25.51 29.31 -4.03
N CYS A 18 -25.33 28.76 -2.83
CA CYS A 18 -25.16 27.33 -2.64
C CYS A 18 -26.44 26.71 -3.23
N GLY A 19 -26.36 26.22 -4.47
CA GLY A 19 -27.39 25.38 -5.03
C GLY A 19 -27.61 24.21 -4.08
N PRO A 20 -28.84 23.69 -3.94
CA PRO A 20 -29.08 22.54 -3.08
C PRO A 20 -28.07 21.46 -3.44
N GLN A 21 -27.20 21.10 -2.49
CA GLN A 21 -26.40 19.89 -2.59
C GLN A 21 -27.38 18.79 -2.99
N ALA A 22 -27.13 18.15 -4.13
CA ALA A 22 -27.89 16.99 -4.53
C ALA A 22 -27.79 16.02 -3.36
N THR A 23 -28.87 15.90 -2.60
CA THR A 23 -28.98 14.88 -1.57
C THR A 23 -28.70 13.57 -2.28
N PRO A 24 -27.73 12.74 -1.84
CA PRO A 24 -27.59 11.41 -2.40
C PRO A 24 -28.98 10.76 -2.35
N PRO A 25 -29.40 10.04 -3.41
CA PRO A 25 -30.76 9.53 -3.49
C PRO A 25 -31.11 8.85 -2.19
N LEU A 26 -32.13 9.36 -1.51
CA LEU A 26 -32.70 8.70 -0.34
C LEU A 26 -33.18 7.35 -0.86
N PHE A 27 -32.45 6.30 -0.50
CA PHE A 27 -32.83 4.92 -0.81
C PHE A 27 -34.28 4.75 -0.33
N GLY A 28 -35.17 4.53 -1.30
CA GLY A 28 -36.59 4.40 -1.03
C GLY A 28 -36.87 3.23 -0.11
N ASN A 29 -38.08 3.21 0.47
CA ASN A 29 -38.60 2.08 1.25
C ASN A 29 -38.89 0.82 0.37
N GLY A 30 -38.01 0.52 -0.59
CA GLY A 30 -38.08 -0.64 -1.46
C GLY A 30 -37.60 -1.92 -0.76
N PRO A 31 -37.92 -3.10 -1.30
CA PRO A 31 -37.48 -4.37 -0.73
C PRO A 31 -35.95 -4.46 -0.64
N ILE A 32 -35.45 -5.09 0.43
CA ILE A 32 -34.03 -5.22 0.80
C ILE A 32 -33.12 -5.74 -0.34
N SER A 33 -33.69 -6.45 -1.32
CA SER A 33 -33.03 -6.89 -2.55
C SER A 33 -32.61 -5.76 -3.50
N GLU A 34 -33.15 -4.54 -3.33
CA GLU A 34 -32.84 -3.37 -4.16
C GLU A 34 -31.63 -2.56 -3.66
N CYS A 35 -31.22 -2.75 -2.40
CA CYS A 35 -30.07 -2.03 -1.83
C CYS A 35 -28.71 -2.68 -2.14
N PHE A 36 -28.69 -4.00 -2.36
CA PHE A 36 -27.48 -4.74 -2.65
C PHE A 36 -27.71 -5.69 -3.82
N PRO A 37 -27.76 -5.16 -5.06
CA PRO A 37 -27.72 -6.02 -6.22
C PRO A 37 -26.47 -6.91 -6.16
N SER A 38 -26.53 -8.10 -6.74
CA SER A 38 -25.36 -8.98 -6.76
C SER A 38 -24.24 -8.36 -7.58
N HIS A 39 -23.01 -8.46 -7.06
CA HIS A 39 -21.78 -8.08 -7.74
C HIS A 39 -20.90 -9.30 -7.94
N LYS A 40 -19.80 -9.12 -8.67
CA LYS A 40 -18.73 -10.09 -8.79
C LYS A 40 -17.42 -9.40 -8.42
N ALA A 41 -16.53 -10.12 -7.76
CA ALA A 41 -15.12 -9.75 -7.70
C ALA A 41 -14.35 -10.64 -8.69
N GLN A 42 -13.50 -10.04 -9.49
CA GLN A 42 -12.57 -10.71 -10.39
C GLN A 42 -11.15 -10.47 -9.90
N VAL A 43 -10.41 -11.56 -9.69
CA VAL A 43 -9.01 -11.53 -9.29
C VAL A 43 -8.16 -12.25 -10.35
N TRP A 44 -7.11 -11.60 -10.81
CA TRP A 44 -6.23 -12.13 -11.84
C TRP A 44 -4.75 -11.81 -11.58
N GLU A 45 -3.89 -12.55 -12.27
CA GLU A 45 -2.45 -12.33 -12.34
C GLU A 45 -2.18 -11.27 -13.41
N ASP A 46 -1.98 -10.03 -12.95
CA ASP A 46 -1.64 -8.85 -13.77
C ASP A 46 -0.15 -8.90 -14.09
N VAL A 47 0.20 -9.53 -15.21
CA VAL A 47 1.60 -9.82 -15.55
C VAL A 47 2.35 -8.60 -16.07
N ASN A 48 1.61 -7.58 -16.52
CA ASN A 48 2.19 -6.37 -17.09
C ASN A 48 2.09 -5.16 -16.14
N GLY A 49 1.38 -5.31 -15.01
CA GLY A 49 1.28 -4.34 -13.94
C GLY A 49 0.40 -3.13 -14.24
N ASN A 50 -0.47 -3.19 -15.26
CA ASN A 50 -1.22 -2.03 -15.71
C ASN A 50 -2.58 -1.84 -14.99
N GLY A 51 -2.96 -2.75 -14.09
CA GLY A 51 -4.20 -2.73 -13.33
C GLY A 51 -5.46 -3.06 -14.15
N LEU A 52 -5.30 -3.57 -15.38
CA LEU A 52 -6.37 -4.03 -16.26
C LEU A 52 -6.29 -5.54 -16.42
N PHE A 53 -7.42 -6.17 -16.74
CA PHE A 53 -7.44 -7.59 -17.08
C PHE A 53 -7.31 -7.75 -18.59
N ASP A 54 -6.11 -8.08 -19.04
CA ASP A 54 -5.76 -8.20 -20.46
C ASP A 54 -5.87 -9.63 -21.01
N GLU A 55 -5.91 -9.76 -22.34
CA GLU A 55 -5.90 -11.07 -22.99
C GLU A 55 -4.61 -11.83 -22.68
N GLY A 56 -4.75 -13.04 -22.13
CA GLY A 56 -3.63 -13.90 -21.76
C GLY A 56 -3.25 -13.87 -20.28
N GLU A 57 -3.81 -12.94 -19.51
CA GLU A 57 -3.65 -12.90 -18.06
C GLU A 57 -4.47 -13.99 -17.38
N LYS A 58 -3.92 -14.56 -16.30
CA LYS A 58 -4.51 -15.76 -15.67
C LYS A 58 -5.45 -15.37 -14.54
N PRO A 59 -6.65 -15.96 -14.45
CA PRO A 59 -7.47 -15.81 -13.26
C PRO A 59 -6.84 -16.49 -12.03
N LEU A 60 -7.01 -15.90 -10.85
CA LEU A 60 -6.48 -16.43 -9.59
C LEU A 60 -7.59 -17.05 -8.75
N ALA A 61 -7.55 -18.37 -8.58
CA ALA A 61 -8.51 -19.14 -7.79
C ALA A 61 -8.12 -19.22 -6.31
N GLY A 62 -9.11 -19.36 -5.42
CA GLY A 62 -8.91 -19.55 -3.99
C GLY A 62 -8.58 -18.27 -3.21
N ILE A 63 -8.50 -17.12 -3.86
CA ILE A 63 -8.22 -15.82 -3.22
C ILE A 63 -9.42 -15.43 -2.37
N ALA A 64 -9.20 -15.10 -1.10
CA ALA A 64 -10.26 -14.69 -0.19
C ALA A 64 -10.73 -13.27 -0.52
N VAL A 65 -12.05 -13.10 -0.64
CA VAL A 65 -12.73 -11.82 -0.84
C VAL A 65 -13.74 -11.66 0.30
N THR A 66 -13.68 -10.56 1.02
CA THR A 66 -14.49 -10.32 2.21
C THR A 66 -15.31 -9.06 2.06
N MET A 67 -16.61 -9.14 2.35
CA MET A 67 -17.48 -7.98 2.42
C MET A 67 -17.68 -7.52 3.86
N TYR A 68 -17.68 -6.20 4.09
CA TYR A 68 -17.92 -5.60 5.40
C TYR A 68 -18.99 -4.50 5.35
N PRO A 69 -19.91 -4.44 6.32
CA PRO A 69 -20.79 -3.30 6.51
C PRO A 69 -20.03 -2.15 7.18
N ILE A 70 -20.00 -0.99 6.54
CA ILE A 70 -19.48 0.26 7.09
C ILE A 70 -20.63 1.12 7.66
N PRO A 71 -20.38 1.93 8.70
CA PRO A 71 -19.06 2.29 9.25
C PRO A 71 -18.52 1.31 10.31
N ARG A 72 -19.28 0.27 10.70
CA ARG A 72 -18.98 -0.49 11.92
C ARG A 72 -18.05 -1.70 11.72
N ARG A 73 -17.85 -2.17 10.48
CA ARG A 73 -17.19 -3.45 10.12
C ARG A 73 -17.52 -4.59 11.10
N SER A 74 -18.76 -4.61 11.59
CA SER A 74 -19.17 -5.40 12.76
C SER A 74 -19.36 -6.88 12.44
N ARG A 75 -19.41 -7.21 11.14
CA ARG A 75 -19.53 -8.56 10.58
C ARG A 75 -18.71 -8.64 9.31
N SER A 76 -18.27 -9.83 8.95
CA SER A 76 -17.59 -10.11 7.69
C SER A 76 -18.28 -11.26 6.96
N PHE A 77 -18.27 -11.19 5.64
CA PHE A 77 -18.84 -12.21 4.77
C PHE A 77 -17.76 -12.65 3.78
N PRO A 78 -16.92 -13.61 4.18
CA PRO A 78 -15.85 -14.12 3.33
C PRO A 78 -16.40 -15.07 2.27
N THR A 79 -15.82 -15.00 1.10
CA THR A 79 -15.97 -15.95 -0.01
C THR A 79 -14.61 -16.11 -0.68
N ASN A 80 -14.47 -17.08 -1.58
CA ASN A 80 -13.22 -17.29 -2.32
C ASN A 80 -13.50 -17.24 -3.82
N THR A 81 -12.51 -16.81 -4.59
CA THR A 81 -12.57 -16.91 -6.05
C THR A 81 -12.60 -18.37 -6.50
N ASP A 82 -13.42 -18.64 -7.51
CA ASP A 82 -13.49 -19.96 -8.15
C ASP A 82 -12.34 -20.18 -9.16
N GLY A 83 -12.39 -21.30 -9.90
CA GLY A 83 -11.39 -21.63 -10.93
C GLY A 83 -11.29 -20.63 -12.09
N SER A 84 -12.24 -19.72 -12.22
CA SER A 84 -12.24 -18.61 -13.18
C SER A 84 -11.81 -17.28 -12.55
N GLY A 85 -11.33 -17.29 -11.31
CA GLY A 85 -10.89 -16.09 -10.60
C GLY A 85 -12.06 -15.20 -10.16
N ILE A 86 -13.28 -15.74 -10.14
CA ILE A 86 -14.49 -14.98 -9.83
C ILE A 86 -15.02 -15.38 -8.46
N ALA A 87 -15.30 -14.39 -7.62
CA ALA A 87 -16.09 -14.56 -6.42
C ALA A 87 -17.46 -13.91 -6.62
N ALA A 88 -18.53 -14.70 -6.42
CA ALA A 88 -19.89 -14.18 -6.44
C ALA A 88 -20.19 -13.46 -5.12
N LEU A 89 -20.55 -12.18 -5.21
CA LEU A 89 -20.91 -11.35 -4.07
C LEU A 89 -22.43 -11.25 -4.02
N HIS A 90 -23.03 -12.14 -3.25
CA HIS A 90 -24.47 -12.15 -3.06
C HIS A 90 -24.87 -11.02 -2.11
N GLY A 91 -25.98 -10.35 -2.43
CA GLY A 91 -26.58 -9.34 -1.57
C GLY A 91 -26.82 -9.95 -0.19
N ILE A 92 -26.18 -9.36 0.82
CA ILE A 92 -26.27 -9.86 2.18
C ILE A 92 -27.59 -9.34 2.77
N GLY A 93 -28.43 -10.26 3.24
CA GLY A 93 -29.77 -9.94 3.73
C GLY A 93 -29.80 -9.04 4.97
N ASP A 94 -30.82 -8.20 5.00
CA ASP A 94 -31.35 -7.33 6.07
C ASP A 94 -30.39 -6.90 7.20
N PHE A 95 -29.67 -5.80 6.97
CA PHE A 95 -28.91 -5.09 8.01
C PHE A 95 -29.77 -4.08 8.80
N GLY A 96 -31.08 -4.09 8.62
CA GLY A 96 -32.03 -3.20 9.30
C GLY A 96 -32.49 -2.03 8.41
N PRO A 97 -33.11 -0.99 9.00
CA PRO A 97 -33.86 0.04 8.27
C PRO A 97 -33.00 1.02 7.46
N LYS A 98 -31.69 0.82 7.43
CA LYS A 98 -30.74 1.60 6.64
C LYS A 98 -29.90 0.64 5.81
N CYS A 99 -29.73 0.96 4.54
CA CYS A 99 -28.78 0.25 3.71
C CYS A 99 -27.39 0.68 4.17
N ASP A 100 -26.80 -0.12 5.06
CA ASP A 100 -25.42 0.05 5.49
C ASP A 100 -24.54 0.04 4.23
N GLN A 101 -23.61 0.98 4.15
CA GLN A 101 -22.70 0.98 3.01
C GLN A 101 -21.82 -0.28 3.09
N LEU A 102 -21.44 -0.86 1.95
CA LEU A 102 -20.62 -2.07 1.92
C LEU A 102 -19.25 -1.76 1.32
N GLU A 103 -18.22 -2.33 1.91
CA GLU A 103 -16.89 -2.40 1.31
C GLU A 103 -16.55 -3.86 1.00
N VAL A 104 -15.77 -4.06 -0.06
CA VAL A 104 -15.27 -5.36 -0.48
C VAL A 104 -13.75 -5.30 -0.45
N GLU A 105 -13.13 -6.24 0.25
CA GLU A 105 -11.69 -6.37 0.40
C GLU A 105 -11.20 -7.68 -0.19
N VAL A 106 -10.10 -7.66 -0.94
CA VAL A 106 -9.38 -8.86 -1.36
C VAL A 106 -8.19 -9.11 -0.42
N SER A 107 -8.02 -10.36 0.02
CA SER A 107 -6.81 -10.79 0.72
C SER A 107 -5.72 -11.08 -0.30
N VAL A 108 -4.61 -10.36 -0.25
CA VAL A 108 -3.49 -10.56 -1.16
C VAL A 108 -2.60 -11.67 -0.60
N PRO A 109 -2.40 -12.80 -1.32
CA PRO A 109 -1.45 -13.81 -0.87
C PRO A 109 -0.05 -13.23 -0.84
N HIS A 110 0.77 -13.66 0.11
CA HIS A 110 2.11 -13.10 0.31
C HIS A 110 3.00 -13.13 -0.95
N THR A 111 2.83 -14.09 -1.86
CA THR A 111 3.58 -14.17 -3.13
C THR A 111 3.13 -13.16 -4.21
N TYR A 112 2.18 -12.28 -3.91
CA TYR A 112 1.61 -11.32 -4.84
C TYR A 112 1.64 -9.90 -4.25
N LEU A 113 1.59 -8.90 -5.13
CA LEU A 113 1.26 -7.52 -4.78
C LEU A 113 0.01 -7.06 -5.51
N PRO A 114 -0.77 -6.13 -4.92
CA PRO A 114 -1.88 -5.53 -5.62
C PRO A 114 -1.40 -4.52 -6.68
N THR A 115 -1.94 -4.61 -7.89
CA THR A 115 -1.80 -3.59 -8.95
C THR A 115 -3.06 -2.72 -9.07
N THR A 116 -4.05 -3.00 -8.23
CA THR A 116 -5.33 -2.27 -8.12
C THR A 116 -5.68 -2.11 -6.63
N PRO A 117 -6.59 -1.19 -6.25
CA PRO A 117 -7.02 -1.07 -4.86
C PRO A 117 -7.56 -2.39 -4.29
N THR A 118 -7.06 -2.80 -3.13
CA THR A 118 -7.50 -4.04 -2.46
C THR A 118 -8.83 -3.89 -1.74
N LEU A 119 -9.31 -2.65 -1.56
CA LEU A 119 -10.55 -2.29 -0.88
C LEU A 119 -11.39 -1.39 -1.80
N VAL A 120 -12.63 -1.78 -2.05
CA VAL A 120 -13.56 -1.02 -2.91
C VAL A 120 -14.88 -0.80 -2.18
N SER A 121 -15.35 0.46 -2.18
CA SER A 121 -16.67 0.82 -1.66
C SER A 121 -17.75 0.58 -2.72
N LEU A 122 -18.86 -0.07 -2.33
CA LEU A 122 -20.01 -0.30 -3.20
C LEU A 122 -20.95 0.89 -3.31
N VAL A 123 -20.66 1.98 -2.59
CA VAL A 123 -21.55 3.15 -2.53
C VAL A 123 -21.68 3.81 -3.91
N GLY A 124 -22.90 3.83 -4.43
CA GLY A 124 -23.18 4.46 -5.73
C GLY A 124 -22.77 3.64 -6.95
N LEU A 125 -22.28 2.40 -6.76
CA LEU A 125 -21.98 1.50 -7.87
C LEU A 125 -23.26 0.81 -8.38
N PRO A 126 -23.48 0.76 -9.71
CA PRO A 126 -24.61 0.03 -10.27
C PRO A 126 -24.49 -1.48 -10.02
N GLY A 127 -25.62 -2.15 -9.93
CA GLY A 127 -25.69 -3.60 -9.77
C GLY A 127 -25.13 -4.36 -10.97
N GLY A 128 -24.54 -5.54 -10.72
CA GLY A 128 -23.98 -6.40 -11.76
C GLY A 128 -22.61 -5.98 -12.29
N GLN A 129 -22.01 -4.92 -11.74
CA GLN A 129 -20.63 -4.55 -12.05
C GLN A 129 -19.65 -5.58 -11.46
N THR A 130 -18.55 -5.79 -12.18
CA THR A 130 -17.40 -6.55 -11.69
C THR A 130 -16.44 -5.61 -11.00
N LEU A 131 -16.07 -5.92 -9.76
CA LEU A 131 -14.96 -5.31 -9.04
C LEU A 131 -13.68 -6.02 -9.46
N ASN A 132 -12.66 -5.25 -9.80
CA ASN A 132 -11.46 -5.75 -10.42
C ASN A 132 -10.28 -5.65 -9.45
N PHE A 133 -9.62 -6.78 -9.19
CA PHE A 133 -8.47 -6.91 -8.31
C PHE A 133 -7.29 -7.56 -9.05
N GLY A 134 -6.42 -6.74 -9.64
CA GLY A 134 -5.18 -7.20 -10.27
C GLY A 134 -4.09 -7.46 -9.24
N LEU A 135 -3.43 -8.61 -9.36
CA LEU A 135 -2.31 -9.02 -8.51
C LEU A 135 -1.11 -9.41 -9.38
N ILE A 136 0.09 -8.91 -9.10
CA ILE A 136 1.31 -9.28 -9.83
C ILE A 136 2.18 -10.25 -9.01
N SER A 137 2.60 -11.36 -9.63
CA SER A 137 3.52 -12.36 -9.04
C SER A 137 4.97 -12.15 -9.47
N GLN A 138 5.20 -11.41 -10.56
CA GLN A 138 6.52 -11.23 -11.16
C GLN A 138 7.09 -9.89 -10.73
N PHE A 139 7.94 -9.95 -9.71
CA PHE A 139 8.89 -8.88 -9.46
C PHE A 139 9.90 -8.88 -10.62
N PRO A 140 10.25 -7.73 -11.23
CA PRO A 140 11.54 -7.62 -11.89
C PRO A 140 12.59 -7.84 -10.81
N THR A 141 13.05 -9.09 -10.65
CA THR A 141 14.09 -9.43 -9.71
C THR A 141 15.36 -8.84 -10.29
N PRO A 142 16.00 -7.85 -9.65
CA PRO A 142 17.25 -7.32 -10.16
C PRO A 142 18.23 -8.47 -10.40
N THR A 143 18.53 -8.75 -11.66
CA THR A 143 19.39 -9.89 -12.00
C THR A 143 20.83 -9.40 -11.88
N ALA A 144 21.56 -9.94 -10.91
CA ALA A 144 22.96 -9.62 -10.76
C ALA A 144 23.71 -9.89 -12.07
N SER A 145 24.54 -8.94 -12.51
CA SER A 145 25.47 -9.19 -13.63
C SER A 145 26.20 -10.50 -13.39
N SER A 146 26.41 -11.30 -14.44
CA SER A 146 27.15 -12.58 -14.38
C SER A 146 28.59 -12.48 -13.83
N ARG A 147 29.06 -11.25 -13.58
CA ARG A 147 30.35 -10.93 -12.95
C ARG A 147 30.29 -10.86 -11.42
N VAL A 148 29.10 -10.83 -10.81
CA VAL A 148 28.92 -10.82 -9.35
C VAL A 148 28.85 -12.26 -8.86
N PRO A 149 29.69 -12.68 -7.89
CA PRO A 149 29.60 -14.03 -7.33
C PRO A 149 28.25 -14.26 -6.65
N SER A 150 27.62 -15.41 -6.88
CA SER A 150 26.41 -15.85 -6.16
C SER A 150 26.66 -15.84 -4.65
N GLY A 151 25.65 -15.41 -3.87
CA GLY A 151 25.75 -15.24 -2.42
C GLY A 151 26.36 -13.90 -1.99
N SER A 152 26.51 -12.92 -2.89
CA SER A 152 27.10 -11.61 -2.58
C SER A 152 26.09 -10.48 -2.67
N PHE A 153 26.04 -9.62 -1.64
CA PHE A 153 25.27 -8.38 -1.70
C PHE A 153 25.69 -7.55 -2.92
N VAL A 154 24.69 -7.20 -3.72
CA VAL A 154 24.88 -6.54 -5.00
C VAL A 154 24.66 -5.06 -4.82
N ARG A 155 25.63 -4.28 -5.27
CA ARG A 155 25.43 -2.84 -5.41
C ARG A 155 24.51 -2.57 -6.59
N MET A 156 23.56 -1.66 -6.43
CA MET A 156 22.62 -1.21 -7.44
C MET A 156 23.30 -0.72 -8.73
N ASP A 157 24.53 -0.18 -8.67
CA ASP A 157 25.32 0.21 -9.86
C ASP A 157 25.76 -0.99 -10.73
N LYS A 158 25.59 -2.22 -10.24
CA LYS A 158 25.82 -3.48 -10.96
C LYS A 158 24.53 -4.15 -11.43
N LEU A 159 23.37 -3.60 -11.07
CA LEU A 159 22.03 -4.09 -11.40
C LEU A 159 21.33 -3.21 -12.43
N LEU A 160 21.46 -1.89 -12.33
CA LEU A 160 20.91 -0.95 -13.30
C LEU A 160 21.92 -0.76 -14.45
N GLU A 161 21.52 -1.07 -15.69
CA GLU A 161 22.29 -0.73 -16.88
C GLU A 161 22.46 0.80 -16.95
N GLY A 162 23.60 1.32 -16.49
CA GLY A 162 23.85 2.76 -16.51
C GLY A 162 24.83 3.29 -15.46
N GLY A 163 25.17 2.52 -14.42
CA GLY A 163 26.22 2.91 -13.47
C GLY A 163 25.93 4.16 -12.62
N ASN A 164 24.65 4.54 -12.49
CA ASN A 164 24.25 5.67 -11.66
C ASN A 164 24.21 5.30 -10.16
N SER A 165 24.52 6.27 -9.29
CA SER A 165 24.33 6.13 -7.84
C SER A 165 22.84 6.02 -7.50
N PHE A 166 22.46 5.02 -6.70
CA PHE A 166 21.09 4.89 -6.18
C PHE A 166 20.93 5.72 -4.91
N ASP A 167 19.88 6.55 -4.89
CA ASP A 167 19.49 7.35 -3.73
C ASP A 167 18.24 6.74 -3.11
N ALA A 168 18.39 6.08 -1.95
CA ALA A 168 17.27 5.46 -1.25
C ALA A 168 16.21 6.51 -0.89
N CYS A 169 16.59 7.66 -0.35
CA CYS A 169 15.65 8.71 0.04
C CYS A 169 14.81 9.25 -1.11
N SER A 170 15.22 9.01 -2.35
CA SER A 170 14.42 9.41 -3.52
C SER A 170 13.23 8.49 -3.80
N LEU A 171 13.12 7.31 -3.17
CA LEU A 171 12.05 6.33 -3.42
C LEU A 171 10.67 6.93 -3.20
N LEU A 172 10.49 7.74 -2.16
CA LEU A 172 9.28 8.52 -1.96
C LEU A 172 9.65 10.01 -1.90
N THR A 173 8.73 10.85 -2.34
CA THR A 173 8.82 12.30 -2.15
C THR A 173 8.60 12.67 -0.68
N ALA A 174 9.06 13.85 -0.28
CA ALA A 174 8.85 14.34 1.08
C ALA A 174 7.35 14.42 1.46
N ASP A 175 6.49 14.76 0.49
CA ASP A 175 5.04 14.83 0.69
C ASP A 175 4.42 13.44 0.89
N GLU A 176 4.90 12.41 0.16
CA GLU A 176 4.46 11.03 0.35
C GLU A 176 4.90 10.47 1.70
N PHE A 177 6.14 10.73 2.13
CA PHE A 177 6.58 10.40 3.49
C PHE A 177 5.71 11.10 4.54
N ALA A 178 5.46 12.41 4.37
CA ALA A 178 4.66 13.18 5.31
C ALA A 178 3.21 12.67 5.40
N ALA A 179 2.63 12.27 4.26
CA ALA A 179 1.28 11.72 4.19
C ALA A 179 1.18 10.40 4.97
N ILE A 180 2.14 9.48 4.77
CA ILE A 180 2.14 8.17 5.43
C ILE A 180 2.45 8.30 6.92
N LEU A 181 3.44 9.12 7.29
CA LEU A 181 3.81 9.35 8.70
C LEU A 181 2.76 10.18 9.46
N GLY A 182 1.81 10.81 8.76
CA GLY A 182 0.78 11.65 9.35
C GLY A 182 1.27 13.01 9.85
N ALA A 183 2.48 13.43 9.46
CA ALA A 183 3.08 14.70 9.86
C ALA A 183 4.07 15.21 8.80
N PRO A 184 4.16 16.54 8.57
CA PRO A 184 5.17 17.10 7.70
C PRO A 184 6.57 16.85 8.23
N LEU A 185 7.52 16.58 7.32
CA LEU A 185 8.93 16.52 7.66
C LEU A 185 9.46 17.95 7.87
N GLU A 186 9.94 18.26 9.07
CA GLU A 186 10.58 19.55 9.38
C GLU A 186 12.02 19.62 8.87
N LYS A 187 12.67 18.46 8.69
CA LYS A 187 14.05 18.34 8.23
C LYS A 187 14.14 17.57 6.90
N PRO A 188 15.15 17.87 6.06
CA PRO A 188 15.42 17.06 4.88
C PRO A 188 15.77 15.62 5.27
N LEU A 189 15.39 14.68 4.40
CA LEU A 189 15.82 13.30 4.51
C LEU A 189 17.35 13.20 4.38
N ILE A 190 17.94 12.29 5.14
CA ILE A 190 19.38 12.05 5.16
C ILE A 190 19.62 10.72 4.45
N ASN A 191 20.28 10.77 3.30
CA ASN A 191 20.83 9.60 2.64
C ASN A 191 22.20 9.31 3.24
N SER A 192 22.37 8.15 3.83
CA SER A 192 23.66 7.66 4.27
C SER A 192 24.07 6.46 3.41
N ALA A 193 25.28 6.52 2.85
CA ALA A 193 25.92 5.32 2.29
C ALA A 193 26.72 4.56 3.37
N ALA A 194 26.51 4.88 4.65
CA ALA A 194 27.55 4.77 5.68
C ALA A 194 27.13 4.05 6.97
N ILE A 195 25.86 3.71 7.17
CA ILE A 195 25.49 2.85 8.31
C ILE A 195 25.58 1.42 7.81
N ALA A 196 26.81 0.89 7.86
CA ALA A 196 27.18 -0.47 7.46
C ALA A 196 26.60 -1.54 8.41
N GLU A 197 25.28 -1.54 8.64
CA GLU A 197 24.63 -2.51 9.51
C GLU A 197 24.48 -3.88 8.84
N PHE A 198 24.35 -3.91 7.49
CA PHE A 198 24.30 -5.15 6.70
C PHE A 198 25.44 -5.33 5.69
N GLY A 199 26.43 -4.43 5.66
CA GLY A 199 27.64 -4.55 4.84
C GLY A 199 27.80 -3.46 3.76
N PRO A 200 28.79 -3.60 2.85
CA PRO A 200 29.26 -2.53 1.96
C PRO A 200 28.33 -2.20 0.77
N ALA A 201 27.14 -2.80 0.69
CA ALA A 201 26.19 -2.64 -0.40
C ALA A 201 24.75 -2.42 0.12
N THR A 202 24.63 -1.70 1.24
CA THR A 202 23.35 -1.22 1.76
C THR A 202 23.05 0.17 1.28
N TYR A 203 21.77 0.45 1.06
CA TYR A 203 21.24 1.77 0.73
C TYR A 203 20.29 2.19 1.82
N ASP A 204 20.57 3.28 2.51
CA ASP A 204 19.75 3.71 3.64
C ASP A 204 19.17 5.11 3.43
N CYS A 205 18.06 5.33 4.13
CA CYS A 205 17.46 6.64 4.29
C CYS A 205 16.92 6.78 5.70
N MET A 206 17.07 7.98 6.24
CA MET A 206 16.56 8.32 7.56
C MET A 206 15.95 9.71 7.61
N THR A 207 15.00 9.91 8.52
CA THR A 207 14.65 11.26 8.97
C THR A 207 15.71 11.77 9.94
N ASP A 208 15.73 13.08 10.20
CA ASP A 208 16.58 13.64 11.24
C ASP A 208 16.16 13.03 12.60
N PRO A 209 17.10 12.56 13.45
CA PRO A 209 16.75 12.03 14.78
C PRO A 209 16.05 13.04 15.71
N SER A 210 16.10 14.33 15.37
CA SER A 210 15.37 15.40 16.07
C SER A 210 13.97 15.68 15.50
N GLU A 211 13.52 14.92 14.50
CA GLU A 211 12.18 15.02 13.92
C GLU A 211 11.12 14.72 15.00
N PRO A 212 10.19 15.65 15.30
CA PRO A 212 9.29 15.53 16.44
C PRO A 212 8.18 14.49 16.25
N ALA A 213 7.87 14.09 15.01
CA ALA A 213 6.81 13.14 14.71
C ALA A 213 7.26 11.69 14.90
N ALA A 214 8.29 11.28 14.15
CA ALA A 214 8.91 9.99 14.26
C ALA A 214 10.32 10.01 13.66
N TYR A 215 11.23 9.28 14.30
CA TYR A 215 12.53 8.97 13.70
C TYR A 215 12.41 7.68 12.90
N MET A 216 12.48 7.81 11.57
CA MET A 216 12.43 6.71 10.61
C MET A 216 13.84 6.40 10.14
N TYR A 217 14.14 5.11 10.04
CA TYR A 217 15.33 4.60 9.37
C TYR A 217 14.93 3.37 8.55
N TYR A 218 15.33 3.31 7.28
CA TYR A 218 15.28 2.05 6.55
C TYR A 218 16.56 1.83 5.76
N ALA A 219 16.88 0.56 5.58
CA ALA A 219 17.98 0.08 4.77
C ALA A 219 17.49 -0.97 3.79
N LEU A 220 18.01 -0.90 2.58
CA LEU A 220 17.78 -1.84 1.48
C LEU A 220 19.08 -2.56 1.15
N ALA A 221 18.99 -3.86 0.94
CA ALA A 221 20.07 -4.70 0.46
C ALA A 221 19.53 -5.61 -0.66
N ILE A 222 20.37 -5.95 -1.62
CA ILE A 222 19.99 -6.83 -2.72
C ILE A 222 20.92 -8.03 -2.71
N GLU A 223 20.37 -9.23 -2.64
CA GLU A 223 21.15 -10.45 -2.76
C GLU A 223 21.24 -10.89 -4.24
N SER A 224 22.39 -11.35 -4.67
CA SER A 224 22.58 -11.97 -5.98
C SER A 224 21.82 -13.29 -6.16
N ASP A 225 21.53 -14.01 -5.06
CA ASP A 225 20.83 -15.30 -5.07
C ASP A 225 19.56 -15.24 -4.19
N PRO A 226 18.37 -15.42 -4.76
CA PRO A 226 17.10 -15.40 -4.00
C PRO A 226 17.04 -16.43 -2.86
N GLY A 227 17.63 -17.62 -3.04
CA GLY A 227 17.66 -18.65 -1.99
C GLY A 227 18.57 -18.25 -0.82
N LYS A 228 19.62 -17.48 -1.08
CA LYS A 228 20.46 -16.87 -0.03
C LYS A 228 19.75 -15.70 0.65
N ALA A 229 19.00 -14.90 -0.10
CA ALA A 229 18.17 -13.83 0.46
C ALA A 229 17.16 -14.39 1.47
N GLU A 230 16.47 -15.47 1.11
CA GLU A 230 15.53 -16.17 2.00
C GLU A 230 16.21 -16.78 3.23
N SER A 231 17.36 -17.44 3.05
CA SER A 231 18.12 -17.99 4.18
C SER A 231 18.50 -16.90 5.18
N TRP A 232 18.90 -15.74 4.70
CA TRP A 232 19.32 -14.62 5.53
C TRP A 232 18.13 -13.93 6.23
N PHE A 233 17.02 -13.71 5.51
CA PHE A 233 15.77 -13.23 6.11
C PHE A 233 15.32 -14.12 7.28
N ASN A 234 15.39 -15.44 7.08
CA ASN A 234 15.03 -16.41 8.10
C ASN A 234 16.00 -16.39 9.30
N GLU A 235 17.30 -16.18 9.06
CA GLU A 235 18.29 -16.03 10.11
C GLU A 235 18.00 -14.82 10.99
N ILE A 236 17.79 -13.64 10.41
CA ILE A 236 17.46 -12.41 11.17
C ILE A 236 16.13 -12.57 11.92
N GLY A 237 15.14 -13.14 11.27
CA GLY A 237 13.87 -13.45 11.91
C GLY A 237 14.00 -14.46 13.08
N SER A 238 14.97 -15.39 13.03
CA SER A 238 15.22 -16.33 14.12
C SER A 238 15.86 -15.69 15.36
N GLN A 239 16.56 -14.57 15.18
CA GLN A 239 17.12 -13.77 16.28
C GLN A 239 16.03 -13.00 17.04
N ASN A 240 14.84 -12.87 16.44
CA ASN A 240 13.68 -12.18 16.99
C ASN A 240 12.48 -13.14 17.08
N PRO A 241 12.51 -14.13 17.99
CA PRO A 241 11.46 -15.15 18.09
C PRO A 241 10.07 -14.59 18.43
N GLN A 242 10.00 -13.37 18.96
CA GLN A 242 8.78 -12.62 19.23
C GLN A 242 8.16 -11.97 17.99
N ALA A 243 8.86 -11.97 16.85
CA ALA A 243 8.39 -11.28 15.65
C ALA A 243 7.12 -11.93 15.08
N LEU A 244 6.16 -11.08 14.74
CA LEU A 244 4.90 -11.46 14.13
C LEU A 244 5.01 -11.33 12.61
N THR A 245 4.15 -12.05 11.89
CA THR A 245 4.09 -11.92 10.42
C THR A 245 3.40 -10.61 10.05
N ALA A 246 3.94 -9.90 9.06
CA ALA A 246 3.32 -8.73 8.46
C ALA A 246 2.82 -9.09 7.06
N ASP A 247 1.50 -9.18 6.90
CA ASP A 247 0.89 -9.48 5.61
C ASP A 247 0.93 -8.24 4.68
N ASN A 248 0.91 -8.46 3.37
CA ASN A 248 0.81 -7.42 2.34
C ASN A 248 1.97 -6.42 2.26
N VAL A 249 3.15 -6.72 2.83
CA VAL A 249 4.34 -5.85 2.72
C VAL A 249 5.32 -6.37 1.68
N GLY A 250 5.61 -7.67 1.67
CA GLY A 250 6.47 -8.34 0.70
C GLY A 250 6.12 -9.83 0.63
N GLU A 251 6.96 -10.62 -0.06
CA GLU A 251 6.80 -12.09 -0.11
C GLU A 251 6.86 -12.73 1.27
N GLN A 252 7.73 -12.17 2.12
CA GLN A 252 7.82 -12.49 3.52
C GLN A 252 8.09 -11.20 4.27
N ALA A 253 7.36 -10.93 5.34
CA ALA A 253 7.70 -9.84 6.23
C ALA A 253 7.40 -10.20 7.69
N ARG A 254 8.25 -9.69 8.58
CA ARG A 254 8.12 -9.88 10.02
C ARG A 254 8.33 -8.55 10.71
N TYR A 255 7.59 -8.32 11.79
CA TYR A 255 7.71 -7.10 12.57
C TYR A 255 7.69 -7.39 14.07
N TRP A 256 8.30 -6.50 14.85
CA TRP A 256 8.29 -6.57 16.30
C TRP A 256 8.48 -5.19 16.92
N THR A 257 8.00 -5.04 18.15
CA THR A 257 8.26 -3.86 18.98
C THR A 257 9.47 -4.12 19.88
N ASN A 258 10.31 -3.11 20.07
CA ASN A 258 11.42 -3.16 21.02
C ASN A 258 10.91 -3.25 22.48
N ALA A 259 11.79 -3.65 23.39
CA ALA A 259 11.45 -3.86 24.80
C ALA A 259 10.98 -2.59 25.53
N ASP A 260 11.37 -1.41 25.05
CA ASP A 260 10.92 -0.11 25.57
C ASP A 260 9.54 0.31 25.03
N GLY A 261 9.00 -0.43 24.07
CA GLY A 261 7.70 -0.16 23.47
C GLY A 261 7.67 1.01 22.49
N VAL A 262 8.75 1.79 22.34
CA VAL A 262 8.69 3.07 21.60
C VAL A 262 9.21 2.99 20.16
N ALA A 263 9.74 1.83 19.79
CA ALA A 263 10.27 1.56 18.47
C ALA A 263 9.68 0.27 17.89
N MET A 264 9.32 0.31 16.62
CA MET A 264 8.91 -0.86 15.85
C MET A 264 9.91 -1.13 14.75
N ASN A 265 10.19 -2.40 14.51
CA ASN A 265 11.06 -2.85 13.42
C ASN A 265 10.25 -3.74 12.50
N LEU A 266 10.59 -3.72 11.22
CA LEU A 266 10.04 -4.57 10.19
C LEU A 266 11.16 -5.01 9.27
N ILE A 267 11.23 -6.30 9.00
CA ILE A 267 12.04 -6.86 7.93
C ILE A 267 11.10 -7.37 6.84
N ALA A 268 11.45 -7.13 5.59
CA ALA A 268 10.71 -7.64 4.45
C ALA A 268 11.67 -8.19 3.39
N LEU A 269 11.24 -9.28 2.75
CA LEU A 269 11.86 -9.87 1.59
C LEU A 269 10.87 -9.78 0.43
N ARG A 270 11.35 -9.31 -0.73
CA ARG A 270 10.60 -9.28 -1.99
C ARG A 270 11.57 -9.66 -3.11
N GLY A 271 11.39 -10.82 -3.73
CA GLY A 271 12.39 -11.44 -4.60
C GLY A 271 13.73 -11.63 -3.88
N ASN A 272 14.76 -10.92 -4.35
CA ASN A 272 16.09 -10.89 -3.74
C ASN A 272 16.40 -9.56 -3.02
N VAL A 273 15.41 -8.68 -2.87
CA VAL A 273 15.55 -7.43 -2.14
C VAL A 273 15.13 -7.65 -0.69
N TYR A 274 16.05 -7.34 0.20
CA TYR A 274 15.81 -7.29 1.63
C TYR A 274 15.67 -5.83 2.08
N MET A 275 14.67 -5.58 2.90
CA MET A 275 14.46 -4.30 3.57
C MET A 275 14.46 -4.52 5.08
N ASN A 276 15.15 -3.65 5.80
CA ASN A 276 14.96 -3.43 7.23
C ASN A 276 14.43 -2.02 7.41
N LEU A 277 13.30 -1.88 8.10
CA LEU A 277 12.66 -0.60 8.41
C LEU A 277 12.47 -0.52 9.92
N GLN A 278 12.77 0.64 10.47
CA GLN A 278 12.59 0.96 11.87
C GLN A 278 11.88 2.31 11.99
N LEU A 279 10.87 2.36 12.87
CA LEU A 279 10.16 3.58 13.23
C LEU A 279 10.22 3.78 14.75
N HIS A 280 10.68 4.94 15.18
CA HIS A 280 10.69 5.40 16.57
C HIS A 280 9.68 6.52 16.75
N PHE A 281 8.68 6.31 17.59
CA PHE A 281 7.58 7.26 17.79
C PHE A 281 7.72 8.13 19.05
N GLY A 282 8.73 7.87 19.90
CA GLY A 282 8.93 8.58 21.16
C GLY A 282 7.86 8.33 22.24
N VAL A 283 6.85 7.51 21.91
CA VAL A 283 5.75 7.05 22.76
C VAL A 283 5.54 5.56 22.52
N GLU A 284 4.81 4.90 23.43
CA GLU A 284 4.50 3.46 23.31
C GLU A 284 3.72 3.16 22.00
N SER A 285 4.11 2.06 21.35
CA SER A 285 3.62 1.67 20.03
C SER A 285 2.13 1.33 20.03
N SER A 286 1.39 1.79 19.02
CA SER A 286 -0.05 1.54 18.85
C SER A 286 -0.37 0.76 17.57
N PRO A 287 -1.60 0.19 17.44
CA PRO A 287 -2.05 -0.41 16.18
C PRO A 287 -2.05 0.55 14.98
N ASP A 288 -2.30 1.84 15.21
CA ASP A 288 -2.25 2.85 14.15
C ASP A 288 -0.80 3.05 13.66
N GLN A 289 0.16 3.06 14.58
CA GLN A 289 1.59 3.12 14.25
C GLN A 289 2.10 1.86 13.55
N GLN A 290 1.52 0.70 13.88
CA GLN A 290 1.75 -0.53 13.13
C GLN A 290 1.25 -0.40 11.68
N ALA A 291 0.08 0.18 11.45
CA ALA A 291 -0.44 0.40 10.11
C ALA A 291 0.48 1.33 9.30
N ILE A 292 0.98 2.41 9.93
CA ILE A 292 1.97 3.31 9.32
C ILE A 292 3.24 2.56 8.92
N LEU A 293 3.77 1.69 9.79
CA LEU A 293 4.96 0.88 9.50
C LEU A 293 4.75 0.01 8.26
N PHE A 294 3.59 -0.64 8.14
CA PHE A 294 3.30 -1.53 7.02
C PHE A 294 3.07 -0.76 5.72
N GLU A 295 2.33 0.34 5.79
CA GLU A 295 2.08 1.22 4.65
C GLU A 295 3.37 1.80 4.09
N LEU A 296 4.24 2.31 4.97
CA LEU A 296 5.54 2.86 4.57
C LEU A 296 6.43 1.80 3.92
N ALA A 297 6.55 0.63 4.56
CA ALA A 297 7.34 -0.49 4.04
C ALA A 297 6.86 -0.90 2.64
N ARG A 298 5.54 -1.03 2.47
CA ARG A 298 4.92 -1.39 1.20
C ARG A 298 5.17 -0.33 0.13
N ALA A 299 4.97 0.96 0.43
CA ALA A 299 5.19 2.06 -0.51
C ALA A 299 6.65 2.17 -0.97
N LEU A 300 7.61 1.97 -0.06
CA LEU A 300 9.04 1.96 -0.38
C LEU A 300 9.39 0.82 -1.34
N LEU A 301 8.92 -0.39 -1.06
CA LEU A 301 9.14 -1.54 -1.94
C LEU A 301 8.40 -1.39 -3.27
N GLU A 302 7.17 -0.87 -3.29
CA GLU A 302 6.43 -0.58 -4.53
C GLU A 302 7.24 0.38 -5.42
N SER A 303 7.66 1.53 -4.89
CA SER A 303 8.43 2.50 -5.69
C SER A 303 9.78 1.96 -6.16
N LEU A 304 10.45 1.13 -5.35
CA LEU A 304 11.72 0.52 -5.74
C LEU A 304 11.55 -0.37 -6.97
N PHE A 305 10.52 -1.23 -6.98
CA PHE A 305 10.30 -2.18 -8.06
C PHE A 305 9.68 -1.53 -9.30
N GLU A 306 8.88 -0.46 -9.16
CA GLU A 306 8.41 0.36 -10.29
C GLU A 306 9.56 1.06 -11.04
N ARG A 307 10.59 1.51 -10.32
CA ARG A 307 11.76 2.20 -10.92
C ARG A 307 12.80 1.25 -11.52
N GLY A 308 12.76 -0.03 -11.15
CA GLY A 308 13.73 -1.05 -11.54
C GLY A 308 13.26 -2.03 -12.63
N GLY A 309 12.05 -1.83 -13.16
CA GLY A 309 11.50 -2.57 -14.30
C GLY A 309 12.02 -2.09 -15.65
#